data_AF-A0A848D7Q7-F1
#
_entry.id   AF-A0A848D7Q7-F1
#
_cell.length_a   1.000
_cell.length_b   1.000
_cell.length_c   1.000
_cell.angle_alpha   90.00
_cell.angle_beta   90.00
_cell.angle_gamma   90.00
#
_symmetry.space_group_name_H-M   'P 1'
#
loop_
_entity.id
_entity.type
_entity.pdbx_description
1 polymer ?
#
loop_
_entity_poly.entity_id
_entity_poly.type
_entity_poly.pdbx_seq_one_letter_code
_entity_poly.pdbx_strand_id
1 'polypeptide(L)' 'MSLRGSKNETDFHKENNGAVFLNKVALKRFVTLYEERMEKPFSYRDEGTYTSYRKLFRKQTEKLEQAVLSREEYQPFLVR' A
#
# COMPACT_ATOMS: atom_id res chain seq x y z
N MET A 1 11.54 -19.66 1.19
CA MET A 1 11.43 -18.29 0.63
C MET A 1 10.67 -17.44 1.64
N SER A 2 11.39 -16.68 2.48
CA SER A 2 10.85 -15.94 3.63
C SER A 2 10.93 -14.44 3.35
N LEU A 3 9.83 -13.70 3.44
CA LEU A 3 9.84 -12.24 3.30
C LEU A 3 10.44 -11.60 4.58
N ARG A 4 11.77 -11.67 4.72
CA ARG A 4 12.54 -10.98 5.75
C ARG A 4 12.91 -9.57 5.27
N GLY A 5 11.96 -8.64 5.36
CA GLY A 5 12.27 -7.22 5.36
C GLY A 5 12.94 -6.88 6.70
N SER A 6 14.26 -7.01 6.75
CA SER A 6 15.11 -6.73 7.91
C SER A 6 14.72 -5.40 8.57
N LYS A 7 14.03 -5.47 9.71
CA LYS A 7 13.79 -4.35 10.63
C LYS A 7 14.94 -4.36 11.62
N ASN A 8 16.03 -3.68 11.30
CA ASN A 8 17.14 -3.56 12.21
C ASN A 8 17.13 -2.14 12.77
N GLU A 9 17.49 -1.96 14.05
CA GLU A 9 17.63 -0.64 14.67
C GLU A 9 18.58 0.27 13.85
N THR A 10 19.55 -0.32 13.16
CA THR A 10 20.50 0.34 12.27
C THR A 10 19.87 1.02 11.05
N ASP A 11 18.62 0.69 10.72
CA ASP A 11 17.90 1.33 9.60
C ASP A 11 17.39 2.73 9.95
N PHE A 12 17.48 3.13 11.23
CA PHE A 12 16.95 4.37 11.74
C PHE A 12 18.06 5.29 12.27
N HIS A 13 17.81 6.59 12.21
CA HIS A 13 18.61 7.60 12.90
C HIS A 13 17.67 8.52 13.69
N LYS A 14 18.20 9.09 14.78
CA LYS A 14 17.48 10.01 15.66
C LYS A 14 18.03 11.42 15.48
N GLU A 15 17.14 12.37 15.31
CA GLU A 15 17.47 13.79 15.25
C GLU A 15 17.49 14.42 16.64
N ASN A 16 18.16 15.56 16.77
CA ASN A 16 18.31 16.27 18.05
C ASN A 16 16.96 16.70 18.68
N ASN A 17 15.93 16.88 17.85
CA ASN A 17 14.57 17.20 18.28
C ASN A 17 13.76 15.98 18.76
N GLY A 18 14.38 14.80 18.83
CA GLY A 18 13.74 13.57 19.27
C GLY A 18 13.03 12.77 18.17
N ALA A 19 12.96 13.28 16.94
CA ALA A 19 12.37 12.56 15.81
C ALA A 19 13.24 11.38 15.37
N VAL A 20 12.61 10.34 14.82
CA VAL A 20 13.27 9.12 14.34
C VAL A 20 12.91 8.90 12.86
N PHE A 21 13.91 8.76 12.02
CA PHE A 21 13.75 8.64 10.57
C PHE A 21 14.46 7.42 10.01
N LEU A 22 13.97 6.90 8.89
CA LEU A 22 14.71 5.93 8.09
C LEU A 22 15.96 6.61 7.52
N ASN A 23 17.10 5.92 7.60
CA ASN A 23 18.28 6.34 6.86
C ASN A 23 18.05 6.19 5.34
N LYS A 24 18.91 6.79 4.52
CA LYS A 24 18.77 6.80 3.06
C LYS A 24 18.71 5.39 2.44
N VAL A 25 19.50 4.44 2.98
CA VAL A 25 19.57 3.07 2.47
C VAL A 25 18.26 2.33 2.79
N ALA A 26 17.77 2.45 4.01
CA ALA A 26 16.53 1.85 4.45
C ALA A 26 15.32 2.46 3.75
N LEU A 27 15.29 3.78 3.55
CA LEU A 27 14.24 4.46 2.80
C LEU A 27 14.18 3.97 1.36
N LYS A 28 15.32 3.87 0.67
CA LYS A 28 15.37 3.33 -0.70
C LYS A 28 14.82 1.92 -0.75
N ARG A 29 15.25 1.04 0.16
CA ARG A 29 14.77 -0.33 0.27
C ARG A 29 13.26 -0.39 0.52
N PHE A 30 12.76 0.45 1.42
CA PHE A 30 11.33 0.56 1.72
C PHE A 30 10.53 0.95 0.48
N VAL A 31 10.94 2.02 -0.22
CA VAL A 31 10.24 2.49 -1.42
C VAL A 31 10.23 1.42 -2.50
N THR A 32 11.35 0.72 -2.74
CA THR A 32 11.39 -0.37 -3.72
C THR A 32 10.41 -1.50 -3.38
N LEU A 33 10.43 -1.98 -2.13
CA LEU A 33 9.52 -3.05 -1.69
C LEU A 33 8.05 -2.60 -1.71
N TYR A 34 7.79 -1.33 -1.39
CA TYR A 34 6.47 -0.73 -1.47
C TYR A 34 5.97 -0.73 -2.93
N GLU A 35 6.79 -0.25 -3.87
CA GLU A 35 6.45 -0.21 -5.30
C GLU A 35 6.20 -1.61 -5.87
N GLU A 36 7.06 -2.57 -5.54
CA GLU A 36 6.86 -3.98 -5.90
C GLU A 36 5.54 -4.53 -5.35
N ARG A 37 5.20 -4.19 -4.09
CA ARG A 37 3.95 -4.61 -3.48
C ARG A 37 2.74 -3.97 -4.16
N MET A 38 2.86 -2.71 -4.58
CA MET A 38 1.80 -1.96 -5.25
C MET A 38 1.44 -2.52 -6.63
N GLU A 39 2.44 -3.02 -7.37
CA GLU A 39 2.24 -3.65 -8.68
C GLU A 39 1.91 -5.14 -8.63
N LYS A 40 2.27 -5.84 -7.54
CA LYS A 40 2.11 -7.30 -7.46
C LYS A 40 0.66 -7.72 -7.73
N PRO A 41 0.41 -8.55 -8.77
CA PRO A 41 -0.93 -9.04 -9.07
C PRO A 41 -1.47 -9.91 -7.93
N PHE A 42 -2.77 -9.77 -7.64
CA PHE A 42 -3.53 -10.62 -6.74
C PHE A 42 -4.93 -10.89 -7.30
N SER A 43 -5.53 -12.00 -6.88
CA SER A 43 -6.90 -12.35 -7.27
C SER A 43 -7.90 -11.46 -6.53
N TYR A 44 -8.68 -10.69 -7.28
CA TYR A 44 -9.79 -9.91 -6.77
C TYR A 44 -11.08 -10.71 -6.90
N ARG A 45 -11.44 -11.40 -5.81
CA ARG A 45 -12.54 -12.38 -5.80
C ARG A 45 -13.89 -11.79 -6.17
N ASP A 46 -14.18 -10.57 -5.72
CA ASP A 46 -15.48 -9.91 -5.97
C ASP A 46 -15.78 -9.72 -7.46
N GLU A 47 -14.75 -9.68 -8.31
CA GLU A 47 -14.89 -9.41 -9.74
C GLU A 47 -14.36 -10.56 -10.61
N GLY A 48 -13.88 -11.64 -9.99
CA GLY A 48 -13.34 -12.80 -10.71
C GLY A 48 -12.09 -12.49 -11.56
N THR A 49 -11.40 -11.37 -11.30
CA THR A 49 -10.25 -10.92 -12.10
C THR A 49 -8.99 -10.80 -11.26
N TYR A 50 -7.83 -10.68 -11.93
CA TYR A 50 -6.58 -10.29 -11.27
C TYR A 50 -6.40 -8.79 -11.35
N THR A 51 -5.95 -8.20 -10.24
CA THR A 51 -5.66 -6.75 -10.13
C THR A 51 -4.37 -6.52 -9.35
N SER A 52 -3.96 -5.27 -9.20
CA SER A 52 -2.87 -4.83 -8.32
C SER A 52 -3.39 -3.79 -7.32
N TYR A 53 -2.67 -3.51 -6.23
CA TYR A 53 -3.13 -2.51 -5.27
C TYR A 53 -3.22 -1.12 -5.90
N ARG A 54 -2.32 -0.80 -6.82
CA ARG A 54 -2.38 0.44 -7.60
C ARG A 54 -3.69 0.57 -8.39
N LYS A 55 -4.09 -0.47 -9.11
CA LYS A 55 -5.37 -0.50 -9.85
C LYS A 55 -6.57 -0.49 -8.91
N LEU A 56 -6.49 -1.22 -7.80
CA LEU A 56 -7.55 -1.26 -6.80
C LEU A 56 -7.78 0.12 -6.18
N PHE A 57 -6.75 0.87 -5.79
CA PHE A 57 -6.91 2.21 -5.22
C PHE A 57 -7.62 3.16 -6.18
N ARG A 58 -7.22 3.15 -7.46
CA ARG A 58 -7.95 3.90 -8.49
C ARG A 58 -9.43 3.51 -8.54
N LYS A 59 -9.72 2.20 -8.52
CA LYS A 59 -11.09 1.71 -8.53
C LYS A 59 -11.89 2.10 -7.29
N GLN A 60 -11.25 2.15 -6.11
CA GLN A 60 -11.91 2.62 -4.89
C GLN A 60 -12.28 4.11 -5.00
N THR A 61 -11.41 4.93 -5.60
CA THR A 61 -11.74 6.34 -5.88
C THR A 61 -12.92 6.45 -6.84
N GLU A 62 -12.96 5.66 -7.92
CA GLU A 62 -14.07 5.63 -8.88
C GLU A 62 -15.38 5.18 -8.22
N LYS A 63 -15.34 4.16 -7.35
CA LYS A 63 -16.51 3.70 -6.57
C LYS A 63 -17.01 4.78 -5.59
N LEU A 64 -16.08 5.51 -4.96
CA LEU A 64 -16.42 6.59 -4.05
C LEU A 64 -17.07 7.77 -4.79
N GLU A 65 -16.52 8.15 -5.94
CA GLU A 65 -17.10 9.17 -6.83
C GLU A 65 -18.52 8.78 -7.24
N GLN A 66 -18.73 7.54 -7.69
CA GLN A 66 -20.05 7.04 -8.05
C GLN A 66 -21.04 7.10 -6.88
N ALA A 67 -20.65 6.64 -5.69
CA ALA A 67 -21.49 6.69 -4.50
C ALA A 67 -21.94 8.12 -4.16
N VAL A 68 -21.05 9.11 -4.29
CA VAL A 68 -21.38 10.52 -4.09
C VAL A 68 -22.39 11.02 -5.13
N LEU A 69 -22.18 10.69 -6.41
CA LEU A 69 -23.05 11.12 -7.51
C LEU A 69 -24.43 10.45 -7.47
N SER A 70 -24.49 9.16 -7.12
CA SER A 70 -25.73 8.39 -7.02
C SER A 70 -26.46 8.56 -5.68
N ARG A 71 -25.82 9.19 -4.68
CA ARG A 71 -26.29 9.26 -3.29
C ARG A 71 -26.50 7.87 -2.67
N GLU A 72 -25.68 6.92 -3.06
CA GLU A 72 -25.67 5.56 -2.51
C GLU A 72 -24.55 5.41 -1.47
N GLU A 73 -24.64 4.36 -0.66
CA GLU A 73 -23.62 4.06 0.33
C GLU A 73 -22.38 3.43 -0.33
N TYR A 74 -21.22 4.04 -0.12
CA TYR A 74 -19.94 3.51 -0.59
C TYR A 74 -19.61 2.17 0.07
N GLN A 75 -19.34 1.14 -0.75
CA GLN A 75 -18.91 -0.18 -0.28
C GLN A 75 -17.39 -0.33 -0.41
N PRO A 76 -16.64 -0.34 0.71
CA PRO A 76 -15.18 -0.43 0.67
C PRO A 76 -14.70 -1.82 0.27
N PHE A 77 -13.55 -1.88 -0.37
CA PHE A 77 -12.81 -3.11 -0.55
C PHE A 77 -12.32 -3.66 0.79
N LEU A 78 -12.61 -4.94 1.05
CA LEU A 78 -12.15 -5.67 2.22
C LEU A 78 -11.16 -6.75 1.81
N VAL A 79 -9.92 -6.66 2.30
CA VAL A 79 -8.96 -7.76 2.19
C VAL A 79 -9.44 -8.90 3.09
N ARG A 80 -9.68 -10.08 2.51
CA ARG A 80 -10.01 -11.31 3.24
C ARG A 80 -8.93 -12.35 3.04
#